data_AF-A0A2S9QSB6-F1
#
_entry.id   AF-A0A2S9QSB6-F1
#
_cell.length_a   1.000
_cell.length_b   1.000
_cell.length_c   1.000
_cell.angle_alpha   90.00
_cell.angle_beta   90.00
_cell.angle_gamma   90.00
#
_symmetry.space_group_name_H-M   'P 1'
#
loop_
_entity.id
_entity.type
_entity.pdbx_description
1 polymer ?
#
loop_
_entity_poly.entity_id
_entity_poly.type
_entity_poly.pdbx_seq_one_letter_code
_entity_poly.pdbx_strand_id
1 'polypeptide(L)'
;MLDDLDSRPGSATSLVRTIAGEVLREHGDWLPSTVLVELLRGVGVSPERGRTALARVRAKGLIVAERRGPRAGYALSPAASELLARGDRRIREPRAMRDGDPWCLVSFSVPESLRHQRHQLRRRLSWIGAGNVSQGLWILPAVLLAEAEGIVRRLGLADRVTLFVSHEVRGALSPRELAGQWWDLAAIRLLHERFLAAHATALDAWEAEPSDAHAFRLWIAALDAWRPIPYLDPGLPPAMLPPDWPGARSAECYLRLRRTLATPAAAHAAALARG
;
A
#
# COMPACT_ATOMS: atom_id res chain seq x y z
N MET A 1 11.32 -5.96 -0.19
CA MET A 1 9.97 -5.44 0.10
C MET A 1 10.21 -3.96 0.34
N LEU A 2 10.06 -3.12 -0.69
CA LEU A 2 10.26 -1.69 -0.54
C LEU A 2 9.18 -1.20 0.43
N ASP A 3 9.52 -0.96 1.70
CA ASP A 3 9.22 0.20 2.54
C ASP A 3 7.93 1.02 2.30
N ASP A 4 6.84 0.45 1.79
CA ASP A 4 5.58 1.19 1.56
C ASP A 4 5.03 1.73 2.88
N LEU A 5 5.37 1.03 3.96
CA LEU A 5 5.01 1.35 5.34
C LEU A 5 6.03 2.27 6.04
N ASP A 6 7.25 2.44 5.50
CA ASP A 6 8.29 3.22 6.18
C ASP A 6 8.17 4.72 5.92
N SER A 7 7.36 5.13 4.94
CA SER A 7 7.10 6.53 4.64
C SER A 7 5.70 6.92 5.09
N ARG A 8 5.62 7.92 5.97
CA ARG A 8 4.34 8.49 6.40
C ARG A 8 3.62 9.11 5.20
N PRO A 9 2.34 8.79 4.94
CA PRO A 9 1.54 9.49 3.93
C PRO A 9 1.56 11.01 4.12
N GLY A 10 1.59 11.75 3.02
CA GLY A 10 1.77 13.20 2.96
C GLY A 10 3.23 13.67 3.08
N SER A 11 4.18 12.78 3.40
CA SER A 11 5.60 13.14 3.34
C SER A 11 6.07 13.25 1.89
N ALA A 12 7.05 14.13 1.61
CA ALA A 12 7.60 14.28 0.27
C ALA A 12 8.15 12.95 -0.30
N THR A 13 8.75 12.10 0.54
CA THR A 13 9.23 10.77 0.12
C THR A 13 8.09 9.81 -0.23
N SER A 14 6.98 9.85 0.52
CA SER A 14 5.78 9.06 0.17
C SER A 14 5.17 9.53 -1.14
N LEU A 15 5.02 10.85 -1.33
CA LEU A 15 4.49 11.45 -2.55
C LEU A 15 5.36 11.15 -3.77
N VAL A 16 6.69 11.20 -3.65
CA VAL A 16 7.59 10.76 -4.74
C VAL A 16 7.31 9.32 -5.12
N ARG A 17 7.12 8.43 -4.15
CA ARG A 17 6.83 7.02 -4.41
C ARG A 17 5.46 6.83 -5.07
N THR A 18 4.45 7.58 -4.63
CA THR A 18 3.11 7.57 -5.23
C THR A 18 3.16 8.05 -6.68
N ILE A 19 3.80 9.19 -6.95
CA ILE A 19 3.97 9.71 -8.32
C ILE A 19 4.82 8.76 -9.17
N ALA A 20 5.89 8.18 -8.63
CA ALA A 20 6.70 7.20 -9.35
C ALA A 20 5.87 5.95 -9.70
N GLY A 21 5.04 5.47 -8.77
CA GLY A 21 4.16 4.34 -8.98
C GLY A 21 3.05 4.61 -9.98
N GLU A 22 2.44 5.79 -9.95
CA GLU A 22 1.29 6.14 -10.78
C GLU A 22 1.71 6.63 -12.17
N VAL A 23 2.74 7.49 -12.24
CA VAL A 23 3.04 8.28 -13.44
C VAL A 23 4.18 7.67 -14.29
N LEU A 24 5.30 7.25 -13.68
CA LEU A 24 6.45 6.78 -14.47
C LEU A 24 6.09 5.59 -15.36
N ARG A 25 5.25 4.66 -14.86
CA ARG A 25 4.84 3.45 -15.60
C ARG A 25 4.02 3.75 -16.84
N GLU A 26 3.23 4.81 -16.80
CA GLU A 26 2.42 5.24 -17.95
C GLU A 26 3.26 5.97 -19.01
N HIS A 27 4.49 6.38 -18.67
CA HIS A 27 5.37 7.18 -19.53
C HIS A 27 6.70 6.48 -19.86
N GLY A 28 6.66 5.17 -20.14
CA GLY A 28 7.85 4.42 -20.58
C GLY A 28 8.95 4.35 -19.51
N ASP A 29 8.50 4.24 -18.26
CA ASP A 29 9.28 4.10 -17.03
C ASP A 29 10.26 5.23 -16.73
N TRP A 30 10.21 6.38 -17.42
CA TRP A 30 11.17 7.49 -17.21
C TRP A 30 10.54 8.88 -17.35
N LEU A 31 10.96 9.82 -16.50
CA LEU A 31 10.62 11.23 -16.62
C LEU A 31 11.82 12.15 -16.32
N PRO A 32 11.91 13.33 -16.96
CA PRO A 32 12.89 14.34 -16.58
C PRO A 32 12.75 14.74 -15.11
N SER A 33 13.88 15.05 -14.46
CA SER A 33 13.86 15.47 -13.05
C SER A 33 13.08 16.77 -12.84
N THR A 34 13.04 17.65 -13.85
CA THR A 34 12.26 18.89 -13.82
C THR A 34 10.75 18.60 -13.77
N VAL A 35 10.27 17.67 -14.60
CA VAL A 35 8.87 17.24 -14.62
C VAL A 35 8.46 16.59 -13.30
N LEU A 36 9.30 15.72 -12.73
CA LEU A 36 9.01 15.10 -11.42
C LEU A 36 8.93 16.14 -10.29
N VAL A 37 9.81 17.15 -10.30
CA VAL A 37 9.75 18.27 -9.34
C VAL A 37 8.49 19.11 -9.54
N GLU A 38 8.06 19.30 -10.77
CA GLU A 38 6.85 20.06 -11.10
C GLU A 38 5.57 19.32 -10.67
N LEU A 39 5.50 18.01 -10.89
CA LEU A 39 4.43 17.15 -10.36
C LEU A 39 4.37 17.22 -8.82
N LEU A 40 5.52 17.17 -8.15
CA LEU A 40 5.61 17.32 -6.70
C LEU A 40 5.13 18.71 -6.22
N ARG A 41 5.44 19.76 -6.97
CA ARG A 41 4.92 21.11 -6.72
C ARG A 41 3.41 21.16 -6.84
N GLY A 42 2.84 20.46 -7.82
CA GLY A 42 1.39 20.30 -8.01
C GLY A 42 0.66 19.74 -6.78
N VAL A 43 1.35 18.94 -5.94
CA VAL A 43 0.83 18.40 -4.67
C VAL A 43 1.37 19.13 -3.43
N GLY A 44 1.94 20.33 -3.58
CA GLY A 44 2.36 21.19 -2.47
C GLY A 44 3.74 20.90 -1.89
N VAL A 45 4.59 20.15 -2.58
CA VAL A 45 5.99 19.92 -2.18
C VAL A 45 6.90 20.95 -2.85
N SER A 46 7.68 21.71 -2.06
CA SER A 46 8.61 22.68 -2.63
C SER A 46 9.69 22.01 -3.50
N PRO A 47 10.28 22.71 -4.49
CA PRO A 47 11.32 22.13 -5.34
C PRO A 47 12.53 21.57 -4.57
N GLU A 48 12.95 22.23 -3.49
CA GLU A 48 14.07 21.80 -2.64
C GLU A 48 13.74 20.49 -1.91
N ARG A 49 12.54 20.43 -1.32
CA ARG A 49 12.04 19.22 -0.64
C ARG A 49 11.82 18.08 -1.63
N GLY A 50 11.33 18.38 -2.83
CA GLY A 50 11.11 17.41 -3.91
C GLY A 50 12.42 16.78 -4.37
N ARG A 51 13.46 17.58 -4.65
CA ARG A 51 14.80 17.07 -5.01
C ARG A 51 15.41 16.21 -3.91
N THR A 52 15.29 16.64 -2.65
CA THR A 52 15.75 15.88 -1.49
C THR A 52 15.02 14.54 -1.37
N ALA A 53 13.70 14.53 -1.56
CA ALA A 53 12.89 13.33 -1.52
C ALA A 53 13.24 12.37 -2.68
N LEU A 54 13.43 12.88 -3.90
CA LEU A 54 13.90 12.09 -5.05
C LEU A 54 15.25 11.43 -4.77
N ALA A 55 16.21 12.16 -4.19
CA ALA A 55 17.50 11.61 -3.81
C ALA A 55 17.37 10.47 -2.78
N ARG A 56 16.49 10.62 -1.77
CA ARG A 56 16.20 9.57 -0.79
C ARG A 56 15.54 8.34 -1.42
N VAL A 57 14.58 8.54 -2.31
CA VAL A 57 13.89 7.45 -3.01
C VAL A 57 14.83 6.71 -3.96
N ARG A 58 15.74 7.44 -4.62
CA ARG A 58 16.85 6.85 -5.40
C ARG A 58 17.79 6.04 -4.51
N ALA A 59 18.20 6.56 -3.36
CA ALA A 59 19.07 5.85 -2.43
C ALA A 59 18.43 4.54 -1.91
N LYS A 60 17.09 4.50 -1.83
CA LYS A 60 16.31 3.29 -1.52
C LYS A 60 16.12 2.33 -2.72
N GLY A 61 16.63 2.67 -3.90
CA GLY A 61 16.60 1.81 -5.09
C GLY A 61 15.26 1.72 -5.80
N LEU A 62 14.29 2.58 -5.48
CA LEU A 62 13.00 2.60 -6.20
C LEU A 62 13.15 3.19 -7.61
N ILE A 63 13.95 4.25 -7.72
CA ILE A 63 14.25 4.94 -8.98
C ILE A 63 15.75 4.95 -9.23
N VAL A 64 16.14 4.94 -10.50
CA VAL A 64 17.52 5.06 -10.96
C VAL A 64 17.68 6.36 -11.75
N ALA A 65 18.83 7.01 -11.59
CA ALA A 65 19.14 8.19 -12.39
C ALA A 65 19.48 7.74 -13.82
N GLU A 66 18.82 8.32 -14.81
CA GLU A 66 19.02 7.99 -16.22
C GLU A 66 18.95 9.27 -17.06
N ARG A 67 19.80 9.36 -18.07
CA ARG A 67 19.83 10.49 -19.00
C ARG A 67 19.34 10.03 -20.37
N ARG A 68 18.32 10.69 -20.91
CA ARG A 68 17.80 10.45 -22.27
C ARG A 68 18.04 11.70 -23.12
N GLY A 69 19.03 11.63 -24.01
CA GLY A 69 19.51 12.77 -24.79
C GLY A 69 20.05 13.89 -23.88
N PRO A 70 19.59 15.15 -24.03
CA PRO A 70 20.05 16.26 -23.20
C PRO A 70 19.43 16.29 -21.79
N ARG A 71 18.39 15.48 -21.53
CA ARG A 71 17.59 15.57 -20.30
C ARG A 71 18.04 14.54 -19.27
N ALA A 72 18.40 15.02 -18.07
CA ALA A 72 18.58 14.16 -16.89
C ALA A 72 17.23 13.87 -16.24
N GLY A 73 17.00 12.61 -15.87
CA GLY A 73 15.75 12.16 -15.28
C GLY A 73 15.93 10.96 -14.38
N TYR A 74 14.79 10.38 -14.04
CA TYR A 74 14.74 9.16 -13.25
C TYR A 74 13.86 8.15 -13.94
N ALA A 75 14.30 6.90 -13.93
CA ALA A 75 13.50 5.76 -14.30
C ALA A 75 13.13 4.89 -13.10
N LEU A 76 12.07 4.10 -13.19
CA LEU A 76 11.85 3.02 -12.23
C LEU A 76 12.95 1.98 -12.34
N SER A 77 13.43 1.46 -11.21
CA SER A 77 14.34 0.32 -11.24
C SER A 77 13.59 -0.94 -11.67
N PRO A 78 14.19 -1.88 -12.42
CA PRO A 78 13.52 -3.11 -12.83
C PRO A 78 12.92 -3.89 -11.65
N ALA A 79 13.66 -3.96 -10.54
CA ALA A 79 13.21 -4.61 -9.31
C ALA A 79 12.03 -3.88 -8.63
N ALA A 80 11.96 -2.55 -8.77
CA ALA A 80 10.84 -1.76 -8.26
C ALA A 80 9.58 -1.96 -9.09
N SER A 81 9.68 -2.05 -10.43
CA SER A 81 8.53 -2.25 -11.32
C SER A 81 7.77 -3.54 -10.99
N GLU A 82 8.46 -4.67 -10.82
CA GLU A 82 7.83 -5.94 -10.40
C GLU A 82 7.19 -5.88 -9.01
N LEU A 83 7.76 -5.09 -8.11
CA LEU A 83 7.22 -4.95 -6.76
C LEU A 83 5.97 -4.07 -6.76
N LEU A 84 6.02 -2.93 -7.45
CA LEU A 84 4.89 -2.02 -7.59
C LEU A 84 3.71 -2.72 -8.27
N ALA A 85 3.96 -3.49 -9.34
CA ALA A 85 2.94 -4.30 -10.02
C ALA A 85 2.22 -5.28 -9.06
N ARG A 86 2.94 -5.87 -8.10
CA ARG A 86 2.35 -6.72 -7.05
C ARG A 86 1.53 -5.93 -6.04
N GLY A 87 1.97 -4.72 -5.69
CA GLY A 87 1.26 -3.82 -4.77
C GLY A 87 -0.02 -3.24 -5.37
N ASP A 88 -0.05 -2.97 -6.67
CA ASP A 88 -1.18 -2.32 -7.34
C ASP A 88 -2.47 -3.09 -7.19
N ARG A 89 -2.42 -4.43 -7.28
CA ARG A 89 -3.64 -5.23 -7.16
C ARG A 89 -4.32 -4.96 -5.83
N ARG A 90 -3.55 -4.85 -4.73
CA ARG A 90 -4.09 -4.55 -3.39
C ARG A 90 -4.68 -3.15 -3.31
N ILE A 91 -4.01 -2.19 -3.94
CA ILE A 91 -4.42 -0.79 -3.95
C ILE A 91 -5.70 -0.60 -4.77
N ARG A 92 -5.76 -1.27 -5.94
CA ARG A 92 -6.83 -1.14 -6.93
C ARG A 92 -8.07 -1.96 -6.60
N GLU A 93 -7.90 -3.09 -5.92
CA GLU A 93 -8.95 -4.02 -5.52
C GLU A 93 -8.87 -4.23 -4.00
N PRO A 94 -9.45 -3.32 -3.20
CA PRO A 94 -9.51 -3.47 -1.75
C PRO A 94 -10.12 -4.82 -1.38
N ARG A 95 -9.49 -5.53 -0.44
CA ARG A 95 -9.95 -6.85 -0.02
C ARG A 95 -11.23 -6.73 0.81
N ALA A 96 -12.13 -7.67 0.59
CA ALA A 96 -13.30 -7.89 1.44
C ALA A 96 -13.57 -9.38 1.48
N MET A 97 -13.18 -10.03 2.58
CA MET A 97 -13.53 -11.42 2.83
C MET A 97 -15.04 -11.54 3.05
N ARG A 98 -15.60 -12.64 2.60
CA ARG A 98 -16.95 -13.09 2.91
C ARG A 98 -16.90 -14.08 4.06
N ASP A 99 -18.04 -14.25 4.72
CA ASP A 99 -18.19 -15.35 5.68
C ASP A 99 -17.98 -16.69 4.94
N GLY A 100 -17.10 -17.53 5.50
CA GLY A 100 -16.72 -18.82 4.92
C GLY A 100 -15.53 -18.79 3.95
N ASP A 101 -14.97 -17.61 3.64
CA ASP A 101 -13.73 -17.53 2.87
C ASP A 101 -12.58 -18.23 3.63
N PRO A 102 -11.70 -18.95 2.93
CA PRO A 102 -10.64 -19.72 3.58
C PRO A 102 -9.57 -18.83 4.22
N TRP A 103 -9.00 -19.36 5.28
CA TRP A 103 -7.85 -18.85 6.02
C TRP A 103 -6.59 -19.60 5.64
N CYS A 104 -5.46 -18.90 5.69
CA CYS A 104 -4.14 -19.48 5.77
C CYS A 104 -3.65 -19.36 7.23
N LEU A 105 -3.15 -20.45 7.79
CA LEU A 105 -2.44 -20.44 9.07
C LEU A 105 -0.97 -20.69 8.81
N VAL A 106 -0.11 -19.85 9.40
CA VAL A 106 1.35 -19.98 9.33
C VAL A 106 1.83 -20.41 10.70
N SER A 107 2.14 -21.69 10.83
CA SER A 107 2.75 -22.26 12.03
C SER A 107 4.25 -22.36 11.85
N PHE A 108 5.03 -21.93 12.84
CA PHE A 108 6.48 -22.04 12.77
C PHE A 108 7.12 -22.38 14.11
N SER A 109 8.21 -23.13 14.04
CA SER A 109 9.10 -23.41 15.16
C SER A 109 10.52 -22.99 14.79
N VAL A 110 10.88 -21.76 15.18
CA VAL A 110 12.18 -21.16 14.86
C VAL A 110 13.02 -21.08 16.14
N PRO A 111 14.16 -21.80 16.22
CA PRO A 111 14.99 -21.87 17.41
C PRO A 111 15.60 -20.51 17.75
N GLU A 112 16.06 -20.35 18.99
CA GLU A 112 16.59 -19.06 19.47
C GLU A 112 17.84 -18.61 18.73
N SER A 113 18.65 -19.55 18.25
CA SER A 113 19.80 -19.26 17.37
C SER A 113 19.42 -18.48 16.12
N LEU A 114 18.16 -18.60 15.65
CA LEU A 114 17.62 -17.92 14.48
C LEU A 114 16.64 -16.79 14.85
N ARG A 115 16.75 -16.23 16.05
CA ARG A 115 15.87 -15.15 16.54
C ARG A 115 15.71 -14.00 15.55
N HIS A 116 16.78 -13.63 14.82
CA HIS A 116 16.73 -12.56 13.84
C HIS A 116 15.78 -12.89 12.68
N GLN A 117 15.85 -14.11 12.11
CA GLN A 117 14.92 -14.56 11.07
C GLN A 117 13.49 -14.66 11.59
N ARG A 118 13.28 -15.11 12.83
CA ARG A 118 11.96 -15.13 13.48
C ARG A 118 11.36 -13.72 13.58
N HIS A 119 12.14 -12.74 14.01
CA HIS A 119 11.71 -11.33 14.05
C HIS A 119 11.38 -10.80 12.65
N GLN A 120 12.21 -11.11 11.64
CA GLN A 120 11.93 -10.72 10.26
C GLN A 120 10.66 -11.38 9.69
N LEU A 121 10.41 -12.66 9.99
CA LEU A 121 9.21 -13.37 9.58
C LEU A 121 7.95 -12.71 10.15
N ARG A 122 7.91 -12.51 11.48
CA ARG A 122 6.80 -11.83 12.17
C ARG A 122 6.53 -10.45 11.57
N ARG A 123 7.58 -9.64 11.39
CA ARG A 123 7.46 -8.30 10.79
C ARG A 123 6.88 -8.36 9.37
N ARG A 124 7.36 -9.27 8.52
CA ARG A 124 6.87 -9.40 7.14
C ARG A 124 5.44 -9.95 7.07
N LEU A 125 5.03 -10.82 7.99
CA LEU A 125 3.65 -11.29 8.11
C LEU A 125 2.70 -10.15 8.52
N SER A 126 3.07 -9.35 9.53
CA SER A 126 2.30 -8.16 9.91
C SER A 126 2.12 -7.19 8.74
N TRP A 127 3.16 -7.00 7.92
CA TRP A 127 3.13 -6.09 6.77
C TRP A 127 2.23 -6.53 5.61
N ILE A 128 1.73 -7.76 5.63
CA ILE A 128 0.75 -8.24 4.65
C ILE A 128 -0.65 -8.42 5.26
N GLY A 129 -0.86 -7.92 6.49
CA GLY A 129 -2.14 -7.95 7.19
C GLY A 129 -2.39 -9.24 7.97
N ALA A 130 -1.37 -10.05 8.21
CA ALA A 130 -1.54 -11.26 9.03
C ALA A 130 -1.75 -10.91 10.51
N GLY A 131 -2.69 -11.59 11.15
CA GLY A 131 -2.97 -11.51 12.57
C GLY A 131 -2.07 -12.44 13.38
N ASN A 132 -1.69 -12.01 14.59
CA ASN A 132 -0.89 -12.82 15.50
C ASN A 132 -1.81 -13.62 16.44
N VAL A 133 -1.90 -14.94 16.22
CA VAL A 133 -2.71 -15.82 17.09
C VAL A 133 -1.92 -16.21 18.34
N SER A 134 -0.62 -16.49 18.18
CA SER A 134 0.29 -16.79 19.28
C SER A 134 1.75 -16.57 18.85
N GLN A 135 2.73 -16.93 19.70
CA GLN A 135 4.16 -16.74 19.41
C GLN A 135 4.63 -17.44 18.13
N GLY A 136 4.05 -18.60 17.80
CA GLY A 136 4.41 -19.43 16.64
C GLY A 136 3.27 -19.66 15.65
N LEU A 137 2.14 -18.96 15.80
CA LEU A 137 0.97 -19.12 14.95
C LEU A 137 0.44 -17.76 14.49
N TRP A 138 0.29 -17.63 13.18
CA TRP A 138 -0.28 -16.45 12.52
C TRP A 138 -1.42 -16.89 11.60
N ILE A 139 -2.35 -15.98 11.35
CA ILE A 139 -3.52 -16.21 10.50
C ILE A 139 -3.67 -15.07 9.50
N LEU A 140 -4.05 -15.39 8.27
CA LEU A 140 -4.30 -14.41 7.21
C LEU A 140 -5.31 -14.95 6.20
N PRO A 141 -5.94 -14.10 5.38
CA PRO A 141 -6.79 -14.55 4.27
C PRO A 141 -6.03 -15.54 3.36
N ALA A 142 -6.64 -16.65 2.94
CA ALA A 142 -5.94 -17.66 2.12
C ALA A 142 -5.50 -17.16 0.74
N VAL A 143 -6.11 -16.08 0.22
CA VAL A 143 -5.64 -15.39 -0.99
C VAL A 143 -4.19 -14.88 -0.86
N LEU A 144 -3.66 -14.78 0.37
CA LEU A 144 -2.28 -14.40 0.66
C LEU A 144 -1.32 -15.58 0.85
N LEU A 145 -1.77 -16.83 0.66
CA LEU A 145 -0.95 -18.02 0.83
C LEU A 145 0.38 -17.94 0.06
N ALA A 146 0.32 -17.67 -1.25
CA ALA A 146 1.51 -17.58 -2.10
C ALA A 146 2.48 -16.45 -1.67
N GLU A 147 1.95 -15.37 -1.10
CA GLU A 147 2.78 -14.30 -0.57
C GLU A 147 3.50 -14.72 0.72
N ALA A 148 2.79 -15.41 1.62
CA ALA A 148 3.37 -15.98 2.84
C ALA A 148 4.45 -17.02 2.51
N GLU A 149 4.20 -17.93 1.57
CA GLU A 149 5.21 -18.88 1.06
C GLU A 149 6.44 -18.16 0.51
N GLY A 150 6.21 -17.10 -0.28
CA GLY A 150 7.27 -16.25 -0.79
C GLY A 150 8.11 -15.59 0.31
N ILE A 151 7.48 -15.14 1.41
CA ILE A 151 8.18 -14.58 2.58
C ILE A 151 9.04 -15.66 3.24
N VAL A 152 8.47 -16.83 3.51
CA VAL A 152 9.15 -17.97 4.15
C VAL A 152 10.36 -18.41 3.35
N ARG A 153 10.21 -18.61 2.04
CA ARG A 153 11.29 -19.00 1.13
C ARG A 153 12.41 -17.96 1.10
N ARG A 154 12.09 -16.67 0.99
CA ARG A 154 13.09 -15.59 0.99
C ARG A 154 13.85 -15.44 2.31
N LEU A 155 13.30 -15.96 3.40
CA LEU A 155 13.98 -15.98 4.71
C LEU A 155 14.75 -17.27 4.96
N GLY A 156 14.67 -18.27 4.07
CA GLY A 156 15.31 -19.57 4.26
C GLY A 156 14.72 -20.37 5.42
N LEU A 157 13.40 -20.30 5.62
CA LEU A 157 12.69 -20.95 6.72
C LEU A 157 11.72 -22.05 6.27
N ALA A 158 11.84 -22.55 5.04
CA ALA A 158 10.89 -23.51 4.47
C ALA A 158 10.83 -24.84 5.25
N ASP A 159 11.92 -25.25 5.88
CA ASP A 159 12.04 -26.42 6.76
C ASP A 159 11.47 -26.21 8.16
N ARG A 160 11.04 -24.99 8.50
CA ARG A 160 10.66 -24.56 9.87
C ARG A 160 9.27 -23.97 9.95
N VAL A 161 8.59 -23.84 8.82
CA VAL A 161 7.28 -23.21 8.71
C VAL A 161 6.37 -24.17 7.96
N THR A 162 5.19 -24.42 8.51
CA THR A 162 4.11 -25.15 7.85
C THR A 162 2.94 -24.20 7.65
N LEU A 163 2.39 -24.19 6.43
CA LEU A 163 1.21 -23.41 6.09
C LEU A 163 0.03 -24.36 5.95
N PHE A 164 -1.09 -24.00 6.56
CA PHE A 164 -2.35 -24.76 6.49
C PHE A 164 -3.42 -23.89 5.86
N VAL A 165 -4.30 -24.49 5.07
CA VAL A 165 -5.54 -23.85 4.64
C VAL A 165 -6.68 -24.39 5.50
N SER A 166 -7.46 -23.50 6.09
CA SER A 166 -8.65 -23.86 6.87
C SER A 166 -9.86 -23.07 6.38
N HIS A 167 -11.03 -23.71 6.37
CA HIS A 167 -12.30 -23.03 6.10
C HIS A 167 -13.02 -22.63 7.39
N GLU A 168 -12.48 -23.00 8.55
CA GLU A 168 -13.14 -22.81 9.83
C GLU A 168 -12.18 -22.24 10.88
N VAL A 169 -12.74 -21.38 11.73
CA VAL A 169 -12.12 -20.92 12.96
C VAL A 169 -13.07 -21.30 14.09
N ARG A 170 -12.64 -22.21 14.96
CA ARG A 170 -13.42 -22.68 16.12
C ARG A 170 -12.73 -22.26 17.41
N GLY A 171 -13.50 -21.75 18.36
CA GLY A 171 -13.02 -21.32 19.67
C GLY A 171 -14.18 -20.99 20.59
N ALA A 172 -13.89 -20.78 21.88
CA ALA A 172 -14.90 -20.40 22.87
C ALA A 172 -15.33 -18.92 22.75
N LEU A 173 -14.45 -18.09 22.17
CA LEU A 173 -14.70 -16.67 21.94
C LEU A 173 -15.45 -16.45 20.63
N SER A 174 -16.20 -15.35 20.57
CA SER A 174 -16.84 -14.93 19.32
C SER A 174 -15.80 -14.53 18.25
N PRO A 175 -16.15 -14.60 16.95
CA PRO A 175 -15.24 -14.19 15.87
C PRO A 175 -14.70 -12.76 16.02
N ARG A 176 -15.52 -11.84 16.55
CA ARG A 176 -15.16 -10.46 16.85
C ARG A 176 -14.10 -10.32 17.94
N GLU A 177 -14.23 -11.09 19.02
CA GLU A 177 -13.24 -11.09 20.11
C GLU A 177 -11.90 -11.67 19.65
N LEU A 178 -11.94 -12.75 18.85
CA LEU A 178 -10.74 -13.30 18.23
C LEU A 178 -10.06 -12.27 17.32
N ALA A 179 -10.83 -11.56 16.51
CA ALA A 179 -10.30 -10.51 15.65
C ALA A 179 -9.60 -9.39 16.45
N GLY A 180 -10.21 -8.96 17.55
CA GLY A 180 -9.63 -7.96 18.45
C GLY A 180 -8.36 -8.41 19.19
N GLN A 181 -8.15 -9.72 19.34
CA GLN A 181 -6.92 -10.28 19.91
C GLN A 181 -5.81 -10.44 18.87
N TRP A 182 -6.16 -10.78 17.64
CA TRP A 182 -5.16 -11.14 16.61
C TRP A 182 -4.70 -9.96 15.77
N TRP A 183 -5.53 -8.92 15.62
CA TRP A 183 -5.21 -7.71 14.88
C TRP A 183 -5.35 -6.47 15.75
N ASP A 184 -4.53 -5.45 15.46
CA ASP A 184 -4.72 -4.11 15.98
C ASP A 184 -5.84 -3.39 15.20
N LEU A 185 -7.09 -3.78 15.49
CA LEU A 185 -8.27 -3.20 14.82
C LEU A 185 -8.40 -1.70 15.08
N ALA A 186 -7.88 -1.20 16.21
CA ALA A 186 -7.89 0.23 16.53
C ALA A 186 -6.95 1.01 15.59
N ALA A 187 -5.73 0.52 15.36
CA ALA A 187 -4.81 1.12 14.42
C ALA A 187 -5.34 1.08 12.98
N ILE A 188 -5.94 -0.03 12.56
CA ILE A 188 -6.53 -0.15 11.20
C ILE A 188 -7.70 0.81 11.05
N ARG A 189 -8.64 0.86 12.02
CA ARG A 189 -9.75 1.83 12.04
C ARG A 189 -9.27 3.26 11.87
N LEU A 190 -8.23 3.65 12.61
CA LEU A 190 -7.68 5.01 12.57
C LEU A 190 -7.16 5.37 11.18
N LEU A 191 -6.61 4.42 10.41
CA LEU A 191 -6.18 4.68 9.05
C LEU A 191 -7.37 5.00 8.13
N HIS A 192 -8.44 4.22 8.20
CA HIS A 192 -9.66 4.45 7.42
C HIS A 192 -10.36 5.75 7.80
N GLU A 193 -10.45 6.06 9.09
CA GLU A 193 -11.08 7.30 9.58
C GLU A 193 -10.28 8.53 9.16
N ARG A 194 -8.95 8.47 9.23
CA ARG A 194 -8.08 9.54 8.70
C ARG A 194 -8.24 9.74 7.19
N PHE A 195 -8.33 8.64 6.45
CA PHE A 195 -8.57 8.71 5.01
C PHE A 195 -9.92 9.38 4.70
N LEU A 196 -10.99 8.95 5.36
CA LEU A 196 -12.32 9.54 5.20
C LEU A 196 -12.33 11.02 5.57
N ALA A 197 -11.75 11.39 6.72
CA ALA A 197 -11.70 12.78 7.17
C ALA A 197 -10.97 13.70 6.17
N ALA A 198 -9.94 13.19 5.47
CA ALA A 198 -9.17 13.97 4.51
C ALA A 198 -9.79 14.04 3.12
N HIS A 199 -10.63 13.07 2.73
CA HIS A 199 -11.00 12.87 1.32
C HIS A 199 -12.50 12.73 1.05
N ALA A 200 -13.36 12.69 2.07
CA ALA A 200 -14.81 12.50 1.87
C ALA A 200 -15.46 13.58 0.99
N THR A 201 -14.98 14.83 1.06
CA THR A 201 -15.51 15.97 0.30
C THR A 201 -14.62 16.37 -0.90
N ALA A 202 -13.62 15.56 -1.23
CA ALA A 202 -12.67 15.89 -2.30
C ALA A 202 -13.33 15.96 -3.69
N LEU A 203 -14.39 15.18 -3.93
CA LEU A 203 -15.15 15.28 -5.18
C LEU A 203 -15.95 16.58 -5.25
N ASP A 204 -16.62 16.99 -4.17
CA ASP A 204 -17.36 18.25 -4.13
C ASP A 204 -16.43 19.44 -4.39
N ALA A 205 -15.22 19.42 -3.83
CA ALA A 205 -14.19 20.43 -4.07
C ALA A 205 -13.75 20.45 -5.55
N TRP A 206 -13.56 19.28 -6.17
CA TRP A 206 -13.21 19.19 -7.58
C TRP A 206 -14.32 19.69 -8.49
N GLU A 207 -15.58 19.34 -8.21
CA GLU A 207 -16.75 19.75 -9.00
C GLU A 207 -16.96 21.27 -8.98
N ALA A 208 -16.58 21.95 -7.89
CA ALA A 208 -16.64 23.41 -7.79
C ALA A 208 -15.61 24.12 -8.67
N GLU A 209 -14.44 23.51 -8.92
CA GLU A 209 -13.38 24.06 -9.77
C GLU A 209 -12.69 22.93 -10.58
N PRO A 210 -13.36 22.43 -11.63
CA PRO A 210 -12.88 21.26 -12.35
C PRO A 210 -11.69 21.62 -13.24
N SER A 211 -10.55 21.01 -12.96
CA SER A 211 -9.37 21.04 -13.83
C SER A 211 -8.52 19.79 -13.66
N ASP A 212 -7.74 19.44 -14.69
CA ASP A 212 -6.81 18.31 -14.65
C ASP A 212 -5.74 18.47 -13.56
N ALA A 213 -5.27 19.70 -13.34
CA ALA A 213 -4.29 20.00 -12.28
C ALA A 213 -4.90 19.83 -10.87
N HIS A 214 -6.16 20.22 -10.68
CA HIS A 214 -6.88 20.01 -9.42
C HIS A 214 -7.14 18.51 -9.19
N ALA A 215 -7.58 17.79 -10.23
CA ALA A 215 -7.75 16.35 -10.18
C ALA A 215 -6.45 15.63 -9.81
N PHE A 216 -5.32 16.01 -10.41
CA PHE A 216 -4.00 15.47 -10.08
C PHE A 216 -3.66 15.66 -8.61
N ARG A 217 -3.85 16.86 -8.07
CA ARG A 217 -3.59 17.17 -6.66
C ARG A 217 -4.39 16.25 -5.72
N LEU A 218 -5.69 16.17 -5.95
CA LEU A 218 -6.60 15.39 -5.10
C LEU A 218 -6.36 13.89 -5.25
N TRP A 219 -6.16 13.41 -6.48
CA TRP A 219 -5.93 12.00 -6.76
C TRP A 219 -4.63 11.51 -6.11
N ILE A 220 -3.51 12.22 -6.29
CA ILE A 220 -2.23 11.80 -5.71
C ILE A 220 -2.28 11.84 -4.19
N ALA A 221 -2.93 12.84 -3.59
CA ALA A 221 -3.11 12.90 -2.14
C ALA A 221 -3.94 11.71 -1.62
N ALA A 222 -5.08 11.42 -2.26
CA ALA A 222 -5.93 10.30 -1.90
C ALA A 222 -5.23 8.95 -2.09
N LEU A 223 -4.56 8.76 -3.23
CA LEU A 223 -3.78 7.56 -3.50
C LEU A 223 -2.71 7.38 -2.43
N ASP A 224 -1.88 8.39 -2.16
CA ASP A 224 -0.81 8.33 -1.16
C ASP A 224 -1.32 7.95 0.24
N ALA A 225 -2.46 8.50 0.66
CA ALA A 225 -3.11 8.17 1.93
C ALA A 225 -3.72 6.76 1.95
N TRP A 226 -4.23 6.28 0.81
CA TRP A 226 -4.85 4.96 0.69
C TRP A 226 -3.82 3.82 0.66
N ARG A 227 -2.67 3.99 -0.02
CA ARG A 227 -1.71 2.91 -0.30
C ARG A 227 -1.35 2.02 0.91
N PRO A 228 -1.13 2.54 2.14
CA PRO A 228 -0.78 1.69 3.28
C PRO A 228 -1.94 0.82 3.78
N ILE A 229 -3.19 1.23 3.56
CA ILE A 229 -4.38 0.60 4.16
C ILE A 229 -4.52 -0.86 3.69
N PRO A 230 -4.52 -1.19 2.37
CA PRO A 230 -4.68 -2.58 1.91
C PRO A 230 -3.54 -3.54 2.28
N TYR A 231 -2.41 -3.02 2.79
CA TYR A 231 -1.33 -3.85 3.31
C TYR A 231 -1.58 -4.27 4.76
N LEU A 232 -2.23 -3.41 5.55
CA LEU A 232 -2.47 -3.64 6.97
C LEU A 232 -3.86 -4.18 7.26
N ASP A 233 -4.87 -3.75 6.51
CA ASP A 233 -6.22 -4.28 6.57
C ASP A 233 -6.32 -5.59 5.76
N PRO A 234 -6.53 -6.75 6.41
CA PRO A 234 -6.74 -8.00 5.72
C PRO A 234 -8.11 -8.08 5.01
N GLY A 235 -9.02 -7.13 5.29
CA GLY A 235 -10.40 -7.16 4.80
C GLY A 235 -11.21 -8.26 5.48
N LEU A 236 -11.18 -8.32 6.82
CA LEU A 236 -11.87 -9.35 7.61
C LEU A 236 -13.36 -9.47 7.25
N PRO A 237 -13.97 -10.66 7.41
CA PRO A 237 -15.39 -10.81 7.18
C PRO A 237 -16.23 -9.99 8.17
N PRO A 238 -17.44 -9.54 7.79
CA PRO A 238 -18.28 -8.67 8.63
C PRO A 238 -18.55 -9.23 10.03
N ALA A 239 -18.70 -10.55 10.18
CA ALA A 239 -18.92 -11.20 11.47
C ALA A 239 -17.77 -10.97 12.49
N MET A 240 -16.57 -10.64 12.00
CA MET A 240 -15.38 -10.37 12.81
C MET A 240 -15.17 -8.88 13.13
N LEU A 241 -15.99 -7.98 12.58
CA LEU A 241 -15.74 -6.53 12.61
C LEU A 241 -16.82 -5.75 13.38
N PRO A 242 -16.47 -4.65 14.09
CA PRO A 242 -17.42 -3.66 14.66
C PRO A 242 -18.58 -3.33 13.71
N PRO A 243 -19.84 -3.22 14.19
CA PRO A 243 -20.96 -2.86 13.31
C PRO A 243 -20.76 -1.53 12.57
N ASP A 244 -20.02 -0.60 13.17
CA ASP A 244 -19.70 0.73 12.65
C ASP A 244 -18.32 0.81 11.94
N TRP A 245 -17.76 -0.35 11.57
CA TRP A 245 -16.43 -0.43 10.95
C TRP A 245 -16.31 0.45 9.69
N PRO A 246 -15.26 1.29 9.57
CA PRO A 246 -15.15 2.27 8.50
C PRO A 246 -14.64 1.70 7.16
N GLY A 247 -14.18 0.44 7.13
CA GLY A 247 -13.49 -0.16 5.97
C GLY A 247 -14.24 0.00 4.65
N ALA A 248 -15.49 -0.47 4.59
CA ALA A 248 -16.33 -0.38 3.39
C ALA A 248 -16.54 1.07 2.91
N ARG A 249 -16.86 1.98 3.83
CA ARG A 249 -17.08 3.41 3.51
C ARG A 249 -15.83 4.05 2.91
N SER A 250 -14.66 3.78 3.50
CA SER A 250 -13.40 4.33 3.00
C SER A 250 -12.99 3.73 1.64
N ALA A 251 -13.22 2.44 1.42
CA ALA A 251 -12.97 1.78 0.14
C ALA A 251 -13.88 2.34 -0.96
N GLU A 252 -15.16 2.55 -0.66
CA GLU A 252 -16.10 3.19 -1.58
C GLU A 252 -15.66 4.63 -1.93
N CYS A 253 -15.29 5.42 -0.93
CA CYS A 253 -14.75 6.77 -1.13
C CYS A 253 -13.51 6.75 -2.06
N TYR A 254 -12.54 5.87 -1.79
CA TYR A 254 -11.36 5.71 -2.63
C TYR A 254 -11.71 5.31 -4.08
N LEU A 255 -12.60 4.33 -4.26
CA LEU A 255 -13.02 3.87 -5.59
C LEU A 255 -13.80 4.93 -6.36
N ARG A 256 -14.59 5.78 -5.68
CA ARG A 256 -15.22 6.96 -6.29
C ARG A 256 -14.18 7.97 -6.76
N LEU A 257 -13.21 8.33 -5.90
CA LEU A 257 -12.12 9.24 -6.25
C LEU A 257 -11.31 8.72 -7.42
N ARG A 258 -10.96 7.44 -7.43
CA ARG A 258 -10.23 6.79 -8.53
C ARG A 258 -11.01 6.88 -9.85
N ARG A 259 -12.29 6.52 -9.84
CA ARG A 259 -13.12 6.52 -11.06
C ARG A 259 -13.25 7.92 -11.67
N THR A 260 -13.34 8.96 -10.83
CA THR A 260 -13.55 10.33 -11.31
C THR A 260 -12.23 11.05 -11.63
N LEU A 261 -11.21 10.91 -10.79
CA LEU A 261 -10.02 11.78 -10.83
C LEU A 261 -8.79 11.15 -11.50
N ALA A 262 -8.70 9.82 -11.62
CA ALA A 262 -7.48 9.18 -12.13
C ALA A 262 -7.17 9.57 -13.59
N THR A 263 -8.18 9.58 -14.46
CA THR A 263 -8.01 9.96 -15.88
C THR A 263 -7.58 11.42 -16.06
N PRO A 264 -8.28 12.43 -15.49
CA PRO A 264 -7.82 13.82 -15.61
C PRO A 264 -6.47 14.06 -14.91
N ALA A 265 -6.18 13.36 -13.82
CA ALA A 265 -4.86 13.39 -13.19
C ALA A 265 -3.74 12.90 -14.13
N ALA A 266 -3.98 11.78 -14.83
CA ALA A 266 -3.04 11.26 -15.83
C ALA A 266 -2.88 12.24 -17.00
N ALA A 267 -3.96 12.91 -17.44
CA ALA A 267 -3.90 13.93 -18.49
C ALA A 267 -3.00 15.12 -18.10
N HIS A 268 -3.09 15.60 -16.85
CA HIS A 268 -2.20 16.63 -16.31
C HIS A 268 -0.73 16.19 -16.35
N ALA A 269 -0.45 14.97 -15.85
CA ALA A 269 0.91 14.45 -15.81
C ALA A 269 1.50 14.29 -17.22
N ALA A 270 0.70 13.80 -18.16
CA ALA A 270 1.08 13.65 -19.56
C ALA A 270 1.34 15.00 -20.24
N ALA A 271 0.58 16.05 -19.91
CA ALA A 271 0.81 17.40 -20.42
C ALA A 271 2.18 17.94 -19.96
N LEU A 272 2.52 17.77 -18.68
CA LEU A 272 3.83 18.16 -18.15
C LEU A 272 4.98 17.32 -18.72
N ALA A 273 4.76 16.06 -19.06
CA ALA A 273 5.77 15.19 -19.65
C ALA A 273 6.11 15.54 -21.12
N ARG A 274 5.15 16.14 -21.84
CA ARG A 274 5.31 16.58 -23.24
C ARG A 274 5.97 17.95 -23.39
N GLY A 275 5.76 18.85 -22.42
CA GLY A 275 6.40 20.17 -22.36
C GLY A 275 7.89 20.07 -22.03
#